data_AF-A0A1W9PYS8-F1
#
_entry.id   AF-A0A1W9PYS8-F1
#
_cell.length_a   1.000
_cell.length_b   1.000
_cell.length_c   1.000
_cell.angle_alpha   90.00
_cell.angle_beta   90.00
_cell.angle_gamma   90.00
#
_symmetry.space_group_name_H-M   'P 1'
#
loop_
_entity.id
_entity.type
_entity.pdbx_description
1 polymer ?
#
loop_
_entity_poly.entity_id
_entity_poly.type
_entity_poly.pdbx_seq_one_letter_code
_entity_poly.pdbx_strand_id
1 'polypeptide(L)'
;IAHTHGPEMMDHQGTRLGAIERNPFHEAVTESARRAGLQFILNVVLDDQKRPAAVLAGHPEAVFNKLVAKAREIYEVPIPEQVDVAVAGVGFPKDVNIYQACRAASYLFFAPVPVVRDGGIIIVPAPTPEGAGEGIGEKRFFEKLSNASDMGSLLQEMRTSGYPPGAQRAFIMAKVLEKVSVIIVGSRTPDLVRRVHMIPAPDMVEAFRTAARSIGRNDLTVLAVPRALLTLPIVS
;
A
#
# COMPACT_ATOMS: atom_id res chain seq x y z
N ILE A 1 7.89 -1.83 -18.02
CA ILE A 1 7.94 -1.30 -16.63
C ILE A 1 7.41 0.13 -16.57
N ALA A 2 7.98 1.10 -17.30
CA ALA A 2 7.52 2.49 -17.29
C ALA A 2 6.01 2.64 -17.58
N HIS A 3 5.48 1.91 -18.57
CA HIS A 3 4.05 1.89 -18.87
C HIS A 3 3.18 1.38 -17.70
N THR A 4 3.47 0.17 -17.19
CA THR A 4 2.66 -0.44 -16.11
C THR A 4 2.78 0.27 -14.76
N HIS A 5 3.77 1.13 -14.59
CA HIS A 5 3.96 1.89 -13.34
C HIS A 5 3.72 3.39 -13.54
N GLY A 6 3.23 3.80 -14.71
CA GLY A 6 2.94 5.21 -15.02
C GLY A 6 1.66 5.72 -14.35
N PRO A 7 1.44 7.05 -14.36
CA PRO A 7 0.29 7.68 -13.71
C PRO A 7 -1.05 7.11 -14.19
N GLU A 8 -1.23 6.95 -15.50
CA GLU A 8 -2.47 6.43 -16.09
C GLU A 8 -2.85 5.05 -15.53
N MET A 9 -1.88 4.12 -15.46
CA MET A 9 -2.09 2.79 -14.91
C MET A 9 -2.46 2.83 -13.42
N MET A 10 -1.80 3.72 -12.65
CA MET A 10 -2.04 3.88 -11.21
C MET A 10 -3.31 4.69 -10.90
N ASP A 11 -3.81 5.47 -11.86
CA ASP A 11 -5.07 6.21 -11.77
C ASP A 11 -6.29 5.37 -12.09
N HIS A 12 -6.13 4.35 -12.93
CA HIS A 12 -7.21 3.49 -13.31
C HIS A 12 -7.90 2.85 -12.09
N GLN A 13 -9.23 2.93 -12.04
CA GLN A 13 -10.03 2.44 -10.91
C GLN A 13 -9.93 0.92 -10.73
N GLY A 14 -9.75 0.18 -11.83
CA GLY A 14 -9.53 -1.27 -11.80
C GLY A 14 -8.14 -1.71 -11.33
N THR A 15 -7.17 -0.80 -11.24
CA THR A 15 -5.83 -1.12 -10.71
C THR A 15 -5.90 -1.14 -9.18
N ARG A 16 -6.29 -2.29 -8.63
CA ARG A 16 -6.43 -2.54 -7.19
C ARG A 16 -5.74 -3.84 -6.79
N LEU A 17 -5.36 -3.94 -5.52
CA LEU A 17 -4.84 -5.18 -4.93
C LEU A 17 -5.95 -6.23 -4.88
N GLY A 18 -5.61 -7.50 -5.13
CA GLY A 18 -6.58 -8.61 -5.16
C GLY A 18 -7.51 -8.64 -6.39
N ALA A 19 -7.62 -7.54 -7.14
CA ALA A 19 -8.37 -7.47 -8.38
C ALA A 19 -7.57 -8.08 -9.54
N ILE A 20 -8.10 -9.17 -10.12
CA ILE A 20 -7.54 -9.83 -11.30
C ILE A 20 -8.34 -9.47 -12.55
N GLU A 21 -9.66 -9.62 -12.47
CA GLU A 21 -10.57 -9.25 -13.55
C GLU A 21 -10.63 -7.73 -13.72
N ARG A 22 -10.59 -7.26 -14.98
CA ARG A 22 -10.67 -5.83 -15.35
C ARG A 22 -9.60 -4.96 -14.70
N ASN A 23 -8.49 -5.58 -14.29
CA ASN A 23 -7.31 -4.87 -13.80
C ASN A 23 -6.34 -4.66 -14.98
N PRO A 24 -6.21 -3.43 -15.51
CA PRO A 24 -5.40 -3.19 -16.71
C PRO A 24 -3.91 -3.48 -16.48
N PHE A 25 -3.43 -3.40 -15.23
CA PHE A 25 -2.08 -3.80 -14.89
C PHE A 25 -1.89 -5.31 -15.14
N HIS A 26 -2.83 -6.11 -14.65
CA HIS A 26 -2.78 -7.56 -14.84
C HIS A 26 -2.94 -7.95 -16.30
N GLU A 27 -3.83 -7.29 -17.04
CA GLU A 27 -4.02 -7.50 -18.48
C GLU A 27 -2.73 -7.20 -19.26
N ALA A 28 -2.09 -6.06 -18.99
CA ALA A 28 -0.84 -5.67 -19.66
C ALA A 28 0.31 -6.65 -19.39
N VAL A 29 0.44 -7.15 -18.16
CA VAL A 29 1.47 -8.14 -17.81
C VAL A 29 1.17 -9.50 -18.44
N THR A 30 -0.10 -9.92 -18.45
CA THR A 30 -0.54 -11.17 -19.07
C THR A 30 -0.29 -11.16 -20.58
N GLU A 31 -0.65 -10.07 -21.25
CA GLU A 31 -0.38 -9.90 -22.68
C GLU A 31 1.12 -9.88 -22.99
N SER A 32 1.93 -9.24 -22.14
CA SER A 32 3.39 -9.27 -22.28
C SER A 32 3.94 -10.69 -22.18
N ALA A 33 3.43 -11.50 -21.24
CA ALA A 33 3.82 -12.90 -21.07
C ALA A 33 3.44 -13.75 -22.28
N ARG A 34 2.24 -13.55 -22.85
CA ARG A 34 1.80 -14.22 -24.09
C ARG A 34 2.72 -13.89 -25.27
N ARG A 35 3.00 -12.61 -25.49
CA ARG A 35 3.88 -12.15 -26.57
C ARG A 35 5.32 -12.63 -26.43
N ALA A 36 5.79 -12.77 -25.19
CA ALA A 36 7.10 -13.35 -24.89
C ALA A 36 7.15 -14.87 -25.10
N GLY A 37 6.03 -15.53 -25.40
CA GLY A 37 5.95 -16.96 -25.61
C GLY A 37 6.08 -17.77 -24.32
N LEU A 38 5.71 -17.23 -23.16
CA LEU A 38 5.76 -17.97 -21.89
C LEU A 38 4.81 -19.19 -21.96
N GLN A 39 5.37 -20.41 -21.92
CA GLN A 39 4.59 -21.66 -22.03
C GLN A 39 4.43 -22.42 -20.71
N PHE A 40 5.24 -22.10 -19.70
CA PHE A 40 5.28 -22.86 -18.46
C PHE A 40 5.67 -21.96 -17.29
N ILE A 41 4.97 -22.09 -16.16
CA ILE A 41 5.37 -21.50 -14.88
C ILE A 41 5.39 -22.57 -13.79
N LEU A 42 6.17 -22.32 -12.75
CA LEU A 42 6.07 -22.96 -11.45
C LEU A 42 5.97 -21.83 -10.42
N ASN A 43 4.83 -21.74 -9.76
CA ASN A 43 4.56 -20.71 -8.77
C ASN A 43 4.18 -21.33 -7.43
N VAL A 44 4.48 -20.61 -6.35
CA VAL A 44 4.26 -21.04 -4.98
C VAL A 44 3.46 -19.95 -4.24
N VAL A 45 2.41 -20.35 -3.53
CA VAL A 45 1.73 -19.52 -2.52
C VAL A 45 2.33 -19.88 -1.17
N LEU A 46 2.70 -18.87 -0.39
CA LEU A 46 3.37 -19.05 0.90
C LEU A 46 2.42 -18.74 2.07
N ASP A 47 2.54 -19.46 3.18
CA ASP A 47 1.90 -19.03 4.41
C ASP A 47 2.65 -17.86 5.07
N ASP A 48 2.15 -17.41 6.21
CA ASP A 48 2.71 -16.33 7.00
C ASP A 48 4.07 -16.65 7.65
N GLN A 49 4.48 -17.92 7.70
CA GLN A 49 5.84 -18.35 8.07
C GLN A 49 6.74 -18.58 6.84
N LYS A 50 6.31 -18.14 5.65
CA LYS A 50 7.02 -18.31 4.37
C LYS A 50 7.19 -19.77 3.94
N ARG A 51 6.33 -20.68 4.42
CA ARG A 51 6.33 -22.09 4.01
C ARG A 51 5.38 -22.28 2.81
N PRO A 52 5.65 -23.23 1.89
CA PRO A 52 4.74 -23.50 0.78
C PRO A 52 3.36 -23.96 1.24
N ALA A 53 2.31 -23.19 0.92
CA ALA A 53 0.91 -23.54 1.15
C ALA A 53 0.26 -24.16 -0.11
N ALA A 54 0.69 -23.74 -1.30
CA ALA A 54 0.32 -24.37 -2.56
C ALA A 54 1.47 -24.25 -3.57
N VAL A 55 1.69 -25.30 -4.35
CA VAL A 55 2.68 -25.32 -5.45
C VAL A 55 2.00 -25.87 -6.67
N LEU A 56 2.00 -25.11 -7.77
CA LEU A 56 1.45 -25.56 -9.04
C LEU A 56 2.40 -25.19 -10.17
N ALA A 57 2.45 -26.07 -11.17
CA ALA A 57 3.25 -25.87 -12.38
C ALA A 57 2.47 -26.29 -13.63
N GLY A 58 2.75 -25.67 -14.77
CA GLY A 58 2.01 -25.88 -16.02
C GLY A 58 1.74 -24.59 -16.80
N HIS A 59 0.65 -24.60 -17.59
CA HIS A 59 0.26 -23.46 -18.44
C HIS A 59 0.07 -22.18 -17.62
N PRO A 60 0.68 -21.04 -18.01
CA PRO A 60 0.79 -19.85 -17.15
C PRO A 60 -0.53 -19.35 -16.59
N GLU A 61 -1.52 -19.12 -17.45
CA GLU A 61 -2.81 -18.55 -17.03
C GLU A 61 -3.62 -19.52 -16.17
N ALA A 62 -3.58 -20.81 -16.49
CA ALA A 62 -4.32 -21.82 -15.74
C ALA A 62 -3.73 -22.03 -14.34
N VAL A 63 -2.39 -22.05 -14.24
CA VAL A 63 -1.69 -22.14 -12.96
C VAL A 63 -1.90 -20.86 -12.14
N PHE A 64 -1.77 -19.68 -12.77
CA PHE A 64 -1.99 -18.40 -12.10
C PHE A 64 -3.40 -18.33 -11.50
N ASN A 65 -4.44 -18.60 -12.28
CA ASN A 65 -5.84 -18.52 -11.81
C ASN A 65 -6.12 -19.50 -10.66
N LYS A 66 -5.60 -20.73 -10.72
CA LYS A 66 -5.74 -21.71 -9.62
C LYS A 66 -5.02 -21.27 -8.35
N LEU A 67 -3.81 -20.70 -8.48
CA LEU A 67 -3.06 -20.22 -7.33
C LEU A 67 -3.66 -18.93 -6.74
N VAL A 68 -4.25 -18.05 -7.56
CA VAL A 68 -5.01 -16.90 -7.06
C VAL A 68 -6.16 -17.38 -6.18
N ALA A 69 -6.96 -18.36 -6.63
CA ALA A 69 -8.05 -18.90 -5.82
C ALA A 69 -7.56 -19.41 -4.45
N LYS A 70 -6.42 -20.12 -4.43
CA LYS A 70 -5.78 -20.57 -3.18
C LYS A 70 -5.24 -19.42 -2.32
N ALA A 71 -4.66 -18.40 -2.95
CA ALA A 71 -4.14 -17.23 -2.25
C ALA A 71 -5.26 -16.42 -1.58
N ARG A 72 -6.44 -16.33 -2.20
CA ARG A 72 -7.61 -15.66 -1.61
C ARG A 72 -8.04 -16.30 -0.31
N GLU A 73 -8.09 -17.64 -0.24
CA GLU A 73 -8.41 -18.39 0.98
C GLU A 73 -7.46 -18.08 2.16
N ILE A 74 -6.24 -17.61 1.88
CA ILE A 74 -5.19 -17.39 2.89
C ILE A 74 -5.07 -15.91 3.27
N TYR A 75 -5.13 -15.02 2.28
CA TYR A 75 -4.80 -13.60 2.47
C TYR A 75 -6.03 -12.69 2.56
N GLU A 76 -7.17 -13.06 1.97
CA GLU A 76 -8.37 -12.23 1.99
C GLU A 76 -9.18 -12.46 3.26
N VAL A 77 -9.56 -11.37 3.93
CA VAL A 77 -10.38 -11.42 5.15
C VAL A 77 -11.57 -10.49 4.97
N PRO A 78 -12.81 -11.00 4.99
CA PRO A 78 -13.99 -10.16 4.84
C PRO A 78 -14.17 -9.25 6.06
N ILE A 79 -14.53 -7.99 5.81
CA ILE A 79 -14.95 -7.01 6.82
C ILE A 79 -16.30 -6.42 6.40
N PRO A 80 -17.20 -6.11 7.36
CA PRO A 80 -18.59 -5.75 7.04
C PRO A 80 -18.73 -4.36 6.43
N GLU A 81 -17.78 -3.46 6.69
CA GLU A 81 -17.80 -2.07 6.21
C GLU A 81 -16.40 -1.47 6.28
N GLN A 82 -16.20 -0.32 5.62
CA GLN A 82 -15.00 0.51 5.81
C GLN A 82 -14.96 1.00 7.27
N VAL A 83 -13.77 1.31 7.81
CA VAL A 83 -13.59 1.79 9.21
C VAL A 83 -13.10 3.25 9.28
N ASP A 84 -13.24 3.88 10.45
CA ASP A 84 -12.69 5.22 10.75
C ASP A 84 -11.16 5.16 10.80
N VAL A 85 -10.65 4.14 11.49
CA VAL A 85 -9.22 3.98 11.78
C VAL A 85 -8.78 2.56 11.50
N ALA A 86 -7.68 2.39 10.77
CA ALA A 86 -7.01 1.11 10.65
C ALA A 86 -5.61 1.15 11.28
N VAL A 87 -5.29 0.20 12.16
CA VAL A 87 -3.94 -0.02 12.67
C VAL A 87 -3.24 -1.03 11.75
N ALA A 88 -2.29 -0.55 10.96
CA ALA A 88 -1.63 -1.32 9.92
C ALA A 88 -0.23 -1.77 10.40
N GLY A 89 -0.14 -3.01 10.87
CA GLY A 89 1.12 -3.60 11.30
C GLY A 89 2.03 -3.94 10.11
N VAL A 90 3.28 -3.51 10.20
CA VAL A 90 4.30 -3.72 9.16
C VAL A 90 5.43 -4.64 9.64
N GLY A 91 5.99 -4.35 10.83
CA GLY A 91 7.05 -5.12 11.48
C GLY A 91 8.39 -5.15 10.73
N PHE A 92 9.42 -5.69 11.39
CA PHE A 92 10.74 -5.88 10.80
C PHE A 92 10.70 -6.89 9.64
N PRO A 93 11.44 -6.66 8.53
CA PRO A 93 12.38 -5.56 8.27
C PRO A 93 11.75 -4.36 7.54
N LYS A 94 10.43 -4.24 7.53
CA LYS A 94 9.72 -3.21 6.75
C LYS A 94 9.40 -1.96 7.56
N ASP A 95 9.66 -1.98 8.86
CA ASP A 95 9.54 -0.85 9.78
C ASP A 95 10.84 -0.02 9.92
N VAL A 96 11.92 -0.39 9.21
CA VAL A 96 13.25 0.24 9.34
C VAL A 96 13.31 1.65 8.76
N ASN A 97 12.48 1.98 7.78
CA ASN A 97 12.40 3.30 7.16
C ASN A 97 10.97 3.67 6.74
N ILE A 98 10.74 4.97 6.54
CA ILE A 98 9.42 5.55 6.22
C ILE A 98 8.90 5.02 4.88
N TYR A 99 9.78 4.85 3.88
CA TYR A 99 9.41 4.36 2.55
C TYR A 99 8.80 2.95 2.58
N GLN A 100 9.38 2.05 3.37
CA GLN A 100 8.87 0.68 3.52
C GLN A 100 7.64 0.64 4.43
N ALA A 101 7.65 1.39 5.52
CA ALA A 101 6.56 1.41 6.50
C ALA A 101 5.25 1.91 5.89
N CYS A 102 5.29 2.98 5.09
CA CYS A 102 4.11 3.58 4.48
C CYS A 102 3.41 2.67 3.45
N ARG A 103 4.06 1.56 3.02
CA ARG A 103 3.42 0.56 2.17
C ARG A 103 2.16 -0.01 2.82
N ALA A 104 2.17 -0.19 4.14
CA ALA A 104 1.03 -0.70 4.89
C ALA A 104 -0.21 0.18 4.66
N ALA A 105 -0.04 1.51 4.69
CA ALA A 105 -1.11 2.45 4.39
C ALA A 105 -1.61 2.33 2.94
N SER A 106 -0.69 2.28 1.97
CA SER A 106 -1.08 2.10 0.57
C SER A 106 -1.80 0.77 0.31
N TYR A 107 -1.47 -0.30 1.03
CA TYR A 107 -2.12 -1.61 0.83
C TYR A 107 -3.58 -1.60 1.28
N LEU A 108 -3.85 -1.00 2.44
CA LEU A 108 -5.21 -0.84 2.93
C LEU A 108 -6.04 0.15 2.08
N PHE A 109 -5.39 1.18 1.53
CA PHE A 109 -6.06 2.13 0.64
C PHE A 109 -6.37 1.54 -0.75
N PHE A 110 -5.45 0.77 -1.33
CA PHE A 110 -5.60 0.17 -2.67
C PHE A 110 -6.20 -1.23 -2.68
N ALA A 111 -6.78 -1.70 -1.57
CA ALA A 111 -7.68 -2.84 -1.57
C ALA A 111 -8.84 -2.63 -2.57
N PRO A 112 -9.56 -3.69 -3.01
CA PRO A 112 -10.62 -3.54 -4.03
C PRO A 112 -11.60 -2.42 -3.70
N VAL A 113 -11.95 -2.30 -2.42
CA VAL A 113 -12.56 -1.13 -1.79
C VAL A 113 -11.59 -0.67 -0.70
N PRO A 114 -11.26 0.64 -0.59
CA PRO A 114 -10.39 1.13 0.47
C PRO A 114 -10.89 0.70 1.85
N VAL A 115 -10.02 0.18 2.70
CA VAL A 115 -10.41 -0.33 4.03
C VAL A 115 -10.84 0.79 4.97
N VAL A 116 -10.22 1.96 4.82
CA VAL A 116 -10.53 3.17 5.57
C VAL A 116 -11.33 4.11 4.68
N ARG A 117 -12.40 4.69 5.22
CA ARG A 117 -13.24 5.66 4.50
C ARG A 117 -12.50 6.97 4.23
N ASP A 118 -12.99 7.75 3.26
CA ASP A 118 -12.47 9.10 2.98
C ASP A 118 -12.50 9.96 4.26
N GLY A 119 -11.41 10.67 4.54
CA GLY A 119 -11.19 11.43 5.78
C GLY A 119 -10.76 10.60 6.98
N GLY A 120 -10.72 9.27 6.86
CA GLY A 120 -10.25 8.36 7.91
C GLY A 120 -8.73 8.34 8.07
N ILE A 121 -8.26 7.46 8.97
CA ILE A 121 -6.88 7.47 9.44
C ILE A 121 -6.25 6.08 9.44
N ILE A 122 -5.04 5.98 8.91
CA ILE A 122 -4.23 4.76 8.99
C ILE A 122 -3.09 4.98 9.97
N ILE A 123 -3.03 4.18 11.03
CA ILE A 123 -1.98 4.21 12.04
C ILE A 123 -0.97 3.10 11.73
N VAL A 124 0.30 3.45 11.55
CA VAL A 124 1.39 2.52 11.24
C VAL A 124 2.43 2.55 12.36
N PRO A 125 2.47 1.55 13.24
CA PRO A 125 3.56 1.41 14.21
C PRO A 125 4.87 1.04 13.49
N ALA A 126 5.83 1.98 13.47
CA ALA A 126 7.12 1.79 12.81
C ALA A 126 8.19 2.71 13.41
N PRO A 127 9.27 2.16 14.00
CA PRO A 127 10.34 2.96 14.58
C PRO A 127 11.20 3.75 13.58
N THR A 128 11.23 3.32 12.31
CA THR A 128 11.95 3.98 11.20
C THR A 128 13.36 4.49 11.55
N PRO A 129 14.26 3.68 12.14
CA PRO A 129 15.61 4.11 12.54
C PRO A 129 16.47 4.64 11.38
N GLU A 130 16.22 4.21 10.13
CA GLU A 130 16.93 4.68 8.93
C GLU A 130 16.27 5.91 8.29
N GLY A 131 15.31 6.54 8.99
CA GLY A 131 14.61 7.72 8.50
C GLY A 131 13.84 7.47 7.22
N ALA A 132 14.11 8.26 6.18
CA ALA A 132 13.46 8.12 4.89
C ALA A 132 13.85 6.86 4.12
N GLY A 133 15.02 6.28 4.42
CA GLY A 133 15.69 5.27 3.61
C GLY A 133 16.78 5.84 2.71
N GLU A 134 17.77 5.03 2.35
CA GLU A 134 18.98 5.46 1.66
C GLU A 134 19.01 5.08 0.18
N GLY A 135 18.13 4.17 -0.25
CA GLY A 135 18.04 3.72 -1.64
C GLY A 135 17.61 4.85 -2.57
N ILE A 136 17.99 4.76 -3.86
CA ILE A 136 17.65 5.78 -4.87
C ILE A 136 16.13 6.05 -4.94
N GLY A 137 15.32 4.98 -4.86
CA GLY A 137 13.86 5.12 -4.84
C GLY A 137 13.33 5.77 -3.56
N GLU A 138 13.97 5.51 -2.42
CA GLU A 138 13.60 6.03 -1.11
C GLU A 138 13.93 7.53 -1.01
N LYS A 139 15.10 7.92 -1.52
CA LYS A 139 15.51 9.33 -1.65
C LYS A 139 14.57 10.11 -2.58
N ARG A 140 14.24 9.57 -3.76
CA ARG A 140 13.29 10.20 -4.71
C ARG A 140 11.89 10.32 -4.13
N PHE A 141 11.44 9.31 -3.39
CA PHE A 141 10.17 9.34 -2.67
C PHE A 141 10.14 10.50 -1.66
N PHE A 142 11.18 10.58 -0.84
CA PHE A 142 11.29 11.62 0.18
C PHE A 142 11.37 13.00 -0.45
N GLU A 143 12.22 13.18 -1.45
CA GLU A 143 12.37 14.46 -2.17
C GLU A 143 11.03 14.93 -2.75
N LYS A 144 10.32 14.07 -3.50
CA LYS A 144 9.05 14.43 -4.12
C LYS A 144 7.96 14.80 -3.12
N LEU A 145 7.79 14.01 -2.06
CA LEU A 145 6.79 14.36 -1.04
C LEU A 145 7.21 15.58 -0.23
N SER A 146 8.49 15.71 0.13
CA SER A 146 8.95 16.81 0.98
C SER A 146 8.97 18.18 0.33
N ASN A 147 8.99 18.22 -0.99
CA ASN A 147 8.91 19.45 -1.78
C ASN A 147 7.47 19.79 -2.20
N ALA A 148 6.49 18.94 -1.90
CA ALA A 148 5.11 19.18 -2.26
C ALA A 148 4.47 20.23 -1.33
N SER A 149 3.73 21.18 -1.90
CA SER A 149 2.87 22.08 -1.12
C SER A 149 1.65 21.33 -0.57
N ASP A 150 1.06 20.51 -1.44
CA ASP A 150 -0.15 19.72 -1.21
C ASP A 150 -0.16 18.52 -2.17
N MET A 151 -0.94 17.49 -1.83
CA MET A 151 -0.96 16.24 -2.59
C MET A 151 -1.66 16.39 -3.94
N GLY A 152 -2.65 17.27 -4.06
CA GLY A 152 -3.39 17.49 -5.31
C GLY A 152 -2.48 18.06 -6.40
N SER A 153 -1.72 19.11 -6.06
CA SER A 153 -0.72 19.73 -6.94
C SER A 153 0.37 18.74 -7.34
N LEU A 154 0.90 17.95 -6.38
CA LEU A 154 1.90 16.92 -6.66
C LEU A 154 1.35 15.85 -7.63
N LEU A 155 0.12 15.38 -7.43
CA LEU A 155 -0.50 14.39 -8.30
C LEU A 155 -0.70 14.96 -9.72
N GLN A 156 -1.14 16.22 -9.84
CA GLN A 156 -1.30 16.87 -11.13
C GLN A 156 0.03 17.03 -11.87
N GLU A 157 1.08 17.46 -11.17
CA GLU A 157 2.44 17.54 -11.72
C GLU A 157 2.86 16.16 -12.24
N MET A 158 2.79 15.13 -11.40
CA MET A 158 3.24 13.77 -11.72
C MET A 158 2.44 13.11 -12.84
N ARG A 159 1.15 13.45 -13.01
CA ARG A 159 0.34 13.03 -14.17
C ARG A 159 0.83 13.65 -15.47
N THR A 160 1.22 14.92 -15.41
CA THR A 160 1.61 15.71 -16.60
C THR A 160 3.04 15.43 -17.03
N SER A 161 3.99 15.42 -16.09
CA SER A 161 5.42 15.23 -16.36
C SER A 161 5.85 13.76 -16.35
N GLY A 162 4.98 12.85 -15.88
CA GLY A 162 5.40 11.52 -15.47
C GLY A 162 6.36 11.57 -14.27
N TYR A 163 6.99 10.43 -13.98
CA TYR A 163 7.97 10.33 -12.91
C TYR A 163 9.01 9.22 -13.17
N PRO A 164 10.26 9.38 -12.69
CA PRO A 164 11.29 8.36 -12.87
C PRO A 164 11.03 7.14 -11.98
N PRO A 165 11.68 5.99 -12.28
CA PRO A 165 11.63 4.82 -11.41
C PRO A 165 11.96 5.14 -9.95
N GLY A 166 11.18 4.59 -9.02
CA GLY A 166 11.29 4.87 -7.58
C GLY A 166 10.39 6.01 -7.09
N ALA A 167 10.19 7.06 -7.89
CA ALA A 167 9.27 8.16 -7.54
C ALA A 167 7.78 7.73 -7.60
N GLN A 168 7.47 6.59 -8.21
CA GLN A 168 6.14 5.97 -8.18
C GLN A 168 5.56 5.81 -6.76
N ARG A 169 6.41 5.61 -5.74
CA ARG A 169 5.94 5.51 -4.36
C ARG A 169 5.42 6.84 -3.85
N ALA A 170 5.99 7.97 -4.28
CA ALA A 170 5.49 9.29 -3.94
C ALA A 170 4.11 9.50 -4.58
N PHE A 171 3.93 9.09 -5.83
CA PHE A 171 2.62 9.15 -6.50
C PHE A 171 1.56 8.32 -5.73
N ILE A 172 1.89 7.06 -5.44
CA ILE A 172 1.00 6.16 -4.69
C ILE A 172 0.64 6.76 -3.33
N MET A 173 1.62 7.26 -2.57
CA MET A 173 1.36 7.85 -1.26
C MET A 173 0.64 9.19 -1.35
N ALA A 174 0.86 10.01 -2.38
CA ALA A 174 0.10 11.23 -2.58
C ALA A 174 -1.40 10.94 -2.78
N LYS A 175 -1.75 9.87 -3.49
CA LYS A 175 -3.15 9.42 -3.62
C LYS A 175 -3.75 8.98 -2.28
N VAL A 176 -2.96 8.33 -1.43
CA VAL A 176 -3.39 7.95 -0.08
C VAL A 176 -3.60 9.21 0.75
N LEU A 177 -2.61 10.10 0.79
CA LEU A 177 -2.59 11.30 1.63
C LEU A 177 -3.58 12.39 1.18
N GLU A 178 -4.03 12.36 -0.07
CA GLU A 178 -5.12 13.21 -0.56
C GLU A 178 -6.48 12.82 0.06
N LYS A 179 -6.63 11.57 0.50
CA LYS A 179 -7.91 10.99 0.95
C LYS A 179 -7.95 10.64 2.43
N VAL A 180 -6.84 10.19 3.00
CA VAL A 180 -6.75 9.73 4.38
C VAL A 180 -5.47 10.25 5.04
N SER A 181 -5.51 10.42 6.35
CA SER A 181 -4.29 10.75 7.11
C SER A 181 -3.52 9.49 7.49
N VAL A 182 -2.18 9.58 7.49
CA VAL A 182 -1.32 8.48 7.93
C VAL A 182 -0.52 8.92 9.16
N ILE A 183 -0.66 8.16 10.25
CA ILE A 183 0.07 8.37 11.50
C ILE A 183 1.19 7.33 11.60
N ILE A 184 2.45 7.76 11.77
CA ILE A 184 3.58 6.87 12.06
C ILE A 184 3.87 6.89 13.56
N VAL A 185 3.76 5.74 14.21
CA VAL A 185 3.91 5.62 15.66
C VAL A 185 5.30 5.13 16.03
N GLY A 186 5.94 5.80 17.00
CA GLY A 186 7.23 5.42 17.57
C GLY A 186 8.44 5.74 16.69
N SER A 187 8.28 6.55 15.64
CA SER A 187 9.37 6.92 14.74
C SER A 187 10.52 7.62 15.49
N ARG A 188 11.75 7.18 15.23
CA ARG A 188 13.00 7.81 15.70
C ARG A 188 13.36 9.07 14.91
N THR A 189 12.65 9.33 13.81
CA THR A 189 12.86 10.49 12.92
C THR A 189 11.54 11.23 12.66
N PRO A 190 10.85 11.71 13.72
CA PRO A 190 9.50 12.29 13.58
C PRO A 190 9.46 13.51 12.65
N ASP A 191 10.55 14.26 12.55
CA ASP A 191 10.62 15.41 11.63
C ASP A 191 10.62 14.99 10.16
N LEU A 192 11.25 13.85 9.84
CA LEU A 192 11.19 13.30 8.48
C LEU A 192 9.78 12.80 8.15
N VAL A 193 9.06 12.23 9.13
CA VAL A 193 7.65 11.84 8.96
C VAL A 193 6.79 13.05 8.61
N ARG A 194 6.94 14.17 9.36
CA ARG A 194 6.22 15.43 9.08
C ARG A 194 6.54 15.97 7.70
N ARG A 195 7.83 15.95 7.31
CA ARG A 195 8.28 16.45 6.01
C ARG A 195 7.64 15.72 4.84
N VAL A 196 7.19 14.48 5.00
CA VAL A 196 6.46 13.75 3.94
C VAL A 196 4.94 13.74 4.16
N HIS A 197 4.43 14.77 4.85
CA HIS A 197 3.00 15.01 5.10
C HIS A 197 2.28 13.92 5.90
N MET A 198 3.04 13.14 6.67
CA MET A 198 2.49 12.17 7.64
C MET A 198 2.59 12.72 9.06
N ILE A 199 1.81 12.14 9.98
CA ILE A 199 1.71 12.61 11.35
C ILE A 199 2.56 11.69 12.25
N PRO A 200 3.65 12.15 12.88
CA PRO A 200 4.33 11.33 13.88
C PRO A 200 3.55 11.32 15.20
N ALA A 201 3.47 10.16 15.84
CA ALA A 201 3.01 10.01 17.22
C ALA A 201 4.04 9.23 18.04
N PRO A 202 4.30 9.61 19.31
CA PRO A 202 5.28 8.92 20.15
C PRO A 202 4.83 7.51 20.53
N ASP A 203 3.54 7.30 20.71
CA ASP A 203 2.93 6.05 21.13
C ASP A 203 1.51 5.88 20.56
N MET A 204 0.92 4.71 20.79
CA MET A 204 -0.42 4.38 20.30
C MET A 204 -1.51 5.23 20.95
N VAL A 205 -1.32 5.65 22.19
CA VAL A 205 -2.33 6.46 22.90
C VAL A 205 -2.44 7.83 22.23
N GLU A 206 -1.32 8.49 21.97
CA GLU A 206 -1.32 9.77 21.28
C GLU A 206 -1.75 9.66 19.81
N ALA A 207 -1.46 8.53 19.16
CA ALA A 207 -1.97 8.24 17.82
C ALA A 207 -3.50 8.21 17.79
N PHE A 208 -4.15 7.49 18.73
CA PHE A 208 -5.61 7.46 18.82
C PHE A 208 -6.22 8.79 19.26
N ARG A 209 -5.58 9.53 20.17
CA ARG A 209 -6.03 10.90 20.52
C ARG A 209 -5.98 11.84 19.33
N THR A 210 -4.91 11.75 18.54
CA THR A 210 -4.78 12.53 17.31
C THR A 210 -5.85 12.11 16.31
N ALA A 211 -6.11 10.81 16.18
CA ALA A 211 -7.15 10.32 15.29
C ALA A 211 -8.55 10.85 15.67
N ALA A 212 -8.92 10.75 16.94
CA ALA A 212 -10.19 11.27 17.45
C ALA A 212 -10.33 12.78 17.26
N ARG A 213 -9.26 13.56 17.50
CA ARG A 213 -9.24 15.01 17.24
C ARG A 213 -9.43 15.34 15.76
N SER A 214 -8.72 14.65 14.87
CA SER A 214 -8.79 14.88 13.42
C SER A 214 -10.17 14.53 12.85
N ILE A 215 -10.82 13.47 13.36
CA ILE A 215 -12.16 13.06 12.93
C ILE A 215 -13.25 13.90 13.62
N GLY A 216 -12.98 14.43 14.81
CA GLY A 216 -13.91 15.25 15.58
C GLY A 216 -14.86 14.47 16.49
N ARG A 217 -14.61 13.17 16.73
CA ARG A 217 -15.39 12.31 17.63
C ARG A 217 -14.55 11.18 18.24
N ASN A 218 -15.04 10.55 19.30
CA ASN A 218 -14.33 9.50 20.05
C ASN A 218 -14.85 8.08 19.77
N ASP A 219 -16.07 7.94 19.25
CA ASP A 219 -16.73 6.68 18.90
C ASP A 219 -16.25 6.18 17.53
N LEU A 220 -14.97 5.80 17.45
CA LEU A 220 -14.34 5.37 16.21
C LEU A 220 -14.51 3.87 15.98
N THR A 221 -14.88 3.49 14.76
CA THR A 221 -14.74 2.12 14.26
C THR A 221 -13.27 1.85 13.95
N VAL A 222 -12.68 0.81 14.56
CA VAL A 222 -11.25 0.52 14.45
C VAL A 222 -11.02 -0.90 13.95
N LEU A 223 -10.19 -1.06 12.91
CA LEU A 223 -9.70 -2.35 12.46
C LEU A 223 -8.21 -2.49 12.76
N ALA A 224 -7.82 -3.57 13.45
CA ALA A 224 -6.40 -3.93 13.57
C ALA A 224 -6.04 -4.95 12.48
N VAL A 225 -5.02 -4.62 11.68
CA VAL A 225 -4.45 -5.50 10.65
C VAL A 225 -2.98 -5.74 11.00
N PRO A 226 -2.65 -6.74 11.85
CA PRO A 226 -1.29 -6.93 12.37
C PRO A 226 -0.23 -7.15 11.29
N ARG A 227 -0.63 -7.64 10.11
CA ARG A 227 0.25 -7.93 8.98
C ARG A 227 -0.32 -7.32 7.69
N ALA A 228 -0.40 -5.99 7.64
CA ALA A 228 -1.04 -5.25 6.56
C ALA A 228 -0.36 -5.43 5.18
N LEU A 229 0.86 -5.99 5.13
CA LEU A 229 1.54 -6.33 3.88
C LEU A 229 1.19 -7.74 3.35
N LEU A 230 0.51 -8.57 4.15
CA LEU A 230 0.14 -9.95 3.82
C LEU A 230 -1.37 -10.19 3.87
N THR A 231 -2.09 -9.47 4.74
CA THR A 231 -3.54 -9.57 4.89
C THR A 231 -4.22 -8.50 4.05
N LEU A 232 -5.19 -8.91 3.23
CA LEU A 232 -6.02 -8.03 2.41
C LEU A 232 -7.46 -8.04 2.96
N PRO A 233 -7.87 -7.03 3.74
CA PRO A 233 -9.26 -6.90 4.12
C PRO A 233 -10.15 -6.62 2.90
N ILE A 234 -11.27 -7.34 2.78
CA ILE A 234 -12.25 -7.18 1.70
C ILE A 234 -13.54 -6.63 2.30
N VAL A 235 -13.84 -5.37 2.00
CA VAL A 235 -15.12 -4.75 2.38
C VAL A 235 -16.23 -5.44 1.61
N SER A 236 -17.19 -6.01 2.34
CA SER A 236 -18.36 -6.72 1.81
C SER A 236 -19.55 -5.79 1.59
#